data_AF-A0A7W5NM40-F1
#
_entry.id   AF-A0A7W5NM40-F1
#
_cell.length_a   1.000
_cell.length_b   1.000
_cell.length_c   1.000
_cell.angle_alpha   90.00
_cell.angle_beta   90.00
_cell.angle_gamma   90.00
#
_symmetry.space_group_name_H-M   'P 1'
#
loop_
_entity.id
_entity.type
_entity.pdbx_description
1 polymer ?
#
loop_
_entity_poly.entity_id
_entity_poly.type
_entity_poly.pdbx_seq_one_letter_code
_entity_poly.pdbx_strand_id
1 'polypeptide(L)' 'RKQSLVINQAISVQAFNLLWSLFRNGGLTFSAVFVNLATGRTNPVPVDPAAWARFGYDAPPAQKPARRRKSSGQ' A
#
# COMPACT_ATOMS: atom_id res chain seq x y z
N ARG A 1 -24.32 -13.55 -12.44
CA ARG A 1 -23.26 -13.78 -11.42
C ARG A 1 -23.55 -12.84 -10.26
N LYS A 2 -24.02 -13.32 -9.09
CA LYS A 2 -24.22 -12.46 -7.90
C LYS A 2 -22.92 -12.49 -7.09
N GLN A 3 -22.40 -11.32 -6.70
CA GLN A 3 -21.27 -11.26 -5.76
C GLN A 3 -21.71 -11.89 -4.43
N SER A 4 -20.80 -12.64 -3.79
CA SER A 4 -21.05 -13.18 -2.46
C SER A 4 -21.17 -12.02 -1.45
N LEU A 5 -22.12 -12.15 -0.51
CA LEU A 5 -22.55 -11.10 0.41
C LEU A 5 -21.38 -10.48 1.21
N VAL A 6 -20.38 -11.29 1.54
CA VAL A 6 -19.24 -10.90 2.40
C VAL A 6 -18.06 -10.31 1.64
N ILE A 7 -18.05 -10.36 0.30
CA ILE A 7 -16.94 -9.82 -0.51
C ILE A 7 -16.80 -8.33 -0.28
N ASN A 8 -17.91 -7.59 -0.33
CA ASN A 8 -17.89 -6.14 -0.19
C ASN A 8 -17.37 -5.73 1.17
N GLN A 9 -17.76 -6.43 2.24
CA GLN A 9 -17.26 -6.15 3.58
C GLN A 9 -15.76 -6.42 3.70
N ALA A 10 -15.29 -7.57 3.21
CA ALA A 10 -13.87 -7.93 3.27
C ALA A 10 -12.98 -6.93 2.52
N ILE A 11 -13.40 -6.49 1.33
CA ILE A 11 -12.67 -5.51 0.55
C ILE A 11 -12.74 -4.12 1.19
N SER A 12 -13.89 -3.71 1.72
CA SER A 12 -14.03 -2.42 2.42
C SER A 12 -13.09 -2.30 3.62
N VAL A 13 -12.90 -3.38 4.39
CA VAL A 13 -11.94 -3.38 5.51
C VAL A 13 -10.50 -3.18 5.03
N GLN A 14 -10.10 -3.88 3.95
CA GLN A 14 -8.76 -3.72 3.38
C GLN A 14 -8.54 -2.31 2.80
N ALA A 15 -9.53 -1.77 2.11
CA ALA A 15 -9.48 -0.40 1.58
C ALA A 15 -9.41 0.64 2.71
N PHE A 16 -10.20 0.45 3.77
CA PHE A 16 -10.17 1.32 4.95
C PHE A 16 -8.79 1.34 5.61
N ASN A 17 -8.16 0.18 5.76
CA ASN A 17 -6.80 0.11 6.32
C ASN A 17 -5.75 0.82 5.46
N LEU A 18 -5.91 0.79 4.13
CA LEU A 18 -5.03 1.50 3.21
C LEU A 18 -5.21 3.03 3.35
N LEU A 19 -6.46 3.51 3.39
CA LEU A 19 -6.77 4.92 3.63
C LEU A 19 -6.26 5.40 5.00
N TRP A 20 -6.48 4.60 6.05
CA TRP A 20 -5.99 4.89 7.39
C TRP A 20 -4.47 5.04 7.41
N SER A 21 -3.75 4.11 6.77
CA SER A 21 -2.29 4.15 6.67
C SER A 21 -1.80 5.39 5.92
N LEU A 22 -2.47 5.75 4.82
CA LEU A 22 -2.16 6.95 4.03
C LEU A 22 -2.28 8.21 4.89
N PHE A 23 -3.40 8.40 5.58
CA PHE A 23 -3.63 9.60 6.40
C PHE A 23 -2.73 9.64 7.65
N ARG A 24 -2.45 8.49 8.26
CA ARG A 24 -1.65 8.40 9.48
C ARG A 24 -0.17 8.64 9.23
N ASN A 25 0.36 8.13 8.12
CA ASN A 25 1.80 8.16 7.81
C ASN A 25 2.17 9.24 6.77
N GLY A 26 1.17 9.89 6.15
CA GLY A 26 1.38 10.85 5.07
C GLY A 26 1.82 10.21 3.74
N GLY A 27 1.71 8.90 3.61
CA GLY A 27 2.13 8.15 2.42
C GLY A 27 1.85 6.65 2.51
N LEU A 28 2.03 5.96 1.39
CA LEU A 28 1.80 4.51 1.27
C LEU A 28 3.05 3.78 0.77
N THR A 29 3.30 2.60 1.33
CA THR A 29 4.36 1.68 0.87
C THR A 29 3.86 0.73 -0.23
N PHE A 30 2.55 0.50 -0.31
CA PHE A 30 1.88 -0.31 -1.32
C PHE A 30 0.58 0.39 -1.76
N SER A 31 0.22 0.27 -3.04
CA SER A 31 -0.93 0.96 -3.64
C SER A 31 -2.21 0.11 -3.62
N ALA A 32 -2.09 -1.21 -3.54
CA ALA A 32 -3.22 -2.13 -3.53
C ALA A 32 -2.89 -3.43 -2.81
N VAL A 33 -3.91 -4.25 -2.54
CA VAL A 33 -3.76 -5.60 -2.00
C VAL A 33 -4.61 -6.54 -2.84
N PHE A 34 -3.98 -7.59 -3.36
CA PHE A 34 -4.70 -8.70 -3.95
C PHE A 34 -5.24 -9.60 -2.84
N VAL A 35 -6.55 -9.85 -2.84
CA VAL A 35 -7.22 -10.68 -1.83
C VAL A 35 -7.83 -11.91 -2.51
N ASN A 36 -7.36 -13.09 -2.11
CA ASN A 36 -7.97 -14.36 -2.49
C ASN A 36 -8.87 -14.85 -1.35
N LEU A 37 -10.17 -14.71 -1.51
CA LEU A 37 -11.15 -15.10 -0.48
C LEU A 37 -11.35 -16.62 -0.36
N ALA A 38 -10.99 -17.41 -1.37
CA ALA A 38 -11.06 -18.87 -1.31
C ALA A 38 -9.94 -19.47 -0.46
N THR A 39 -8.74 -18.85 -0.50
CA THR A 39 -7.56 -19.33 0.24
C THR A 39 -7.16 -18.43 1.41
N GLY A 40 -7.84 -17.29 1.59
CA GLY A 40 -7.50 -16.26 2.58
C GLY A 40 -6.19 -15.51 2.34
N ARG A 41 -5.53 -15.67 1.17
CA ARG A 41 -4.22 -15.04 0.92
C ARG A 41 -4.37 -13.57 0.56
N THR A 42 -3.52 -12.73 1.14
CA THR A 42 -3.41 -11.31 0.82
C THR A 42 -1.99 -10.98 0.36
N ASN A 43 -1.85 -10.40 -0.83
CA ASN A 43 -0.56 -10.02 -1.39
C ASN A 43 -0.54 -8.51 -1.67
N PRO A 44 0.33 -7.71 -1.02
CA PRO A 44 0.43 -6.29 -1.31
C PRO A 44 1.05 -6.05 -2.69
N VAL A 45 0.59 -5.00 -3.34
CA VAL A 45 1.08 -4.52 -4.63
C VAL A 45 1.88 -3.24 -4.40
N PRO A 46 3.20 -3.23 -4.63
CA PRO A 46 4.03 -2.04 -4.44
C PRO A 46 3.53 -0.84 -5.24
N VAL A 47 3.81 0.37 -4.74
CA VAL A 47 3.55 1.60 -5.49
C VAL A 47 4.50 1.65 -6.69
N ASP A 48 3.95 1.71 -7.90
CA ASP A 48 4.71 1.89 -9.15
C ASP A 48 4.61 3.34 -9.65
N PRO A 49 5.67 4.16 -9.53
CA PRO A 49 5.66 5.54 -9.97
C PRO A 49 5.32 5.70 -11.46
N ALA A 50 5.73 4.77 -12.32
CA ALA A 50 5.45 4.85 -13.75
C ALA A 50 3.97 4.61 -14.05
N ALA A 51 3.30 3.76 -13.28
CA ALA A 51 1.86 3.59 -13.36
C ALA A 51 1.11 4.85 -12.89
N TRP A 52 1.56 5.46 -11.79
CA TRP A 52 0.94 6.67 -11.24
C TRP A 52 1.17 7.94 -12.07
N ALA A 53 2.29 8.04 -12.77
CA ALA A 53 2.56 9.12 -13.72
C ALA A 53 1.50 9.19 -14.85
N ARG A 54 0.93 8.04 -15.25
CA ARG A 54 -0.15 7.98 -16.25
C ARG A 54 -1.46 8.61 -15.76
N PHE A 55 -1.65 8.69 -14.45
CA PHE A 55 -2.78 9.35 -13.80
C PHE A 55 -2.48 10.83 -13.48
N GLY A 56 -1.36 11.37 -13.97
CA GLY A 56 -0.96 12.76 -13.74
C GLY A 56 -0.36 13.01 -12.35
N TYR A 57 0.02 11.96 -11.62
CA TYR A 57 0.70 12.08 -10.33
C TYR A 57 2.21 11.88 -10.51
N ASP A 58 2.96 12.99 -10.42
CA ASP A 58 4.41 12.94 -10.35
C ASP A 58 4.85 12.63 -8.92
N ALA A 59 5.41 11.43 -8.73
CA ALA A 59 5.85 10.98 -7.41
C ALA A 59 6.97 11.91 -6.88
N PRO A 60 6.87 12.37 -5.62
CA PRO A 60 7.95 13.10 -4.99
C PRO A 60 9.25 12.27 -5.02
N PRO A 61 10.42 12.91 -5.19
CA PRO A 61 11.69 12.19 -5.16
C PRO A 61 11.80 11.40 -3.86
N ALA A 62 12.07 10.09 -3.98
CA ALA A 62 12.12 9.17 -2.85
C ALA A 62 13.00 9.76 -1.73
N GLN A 63 12.43 9.97 -0.55
CA GLN A 63 13.20 10.39 0.61
C GLN A 63 14.24 9.30 0.91
N LYS A 64 15.52 9.62 0.67
CA LYS A 64 16.62 8.71 0.98
C LYS A 64 16.53 8.37 2.46
N PRO A 65 16.48 7.08 2.86
CA PRO A 65 16.46 6.74 4.26
C PRO A 65 17.69 7.37 4.92
N ALA A 66 17.46 8.14 5.99
CA ALA A 66 18.52 8.82 6.72
C ALA A 66 19.59 7.78 7.06
N ARG A 67 20.79 7.95 6.48
CA ARG A 67 21.91 7.02 6.61
C ARG A 67 22.18 6.81 8.09
N ARG A 68 21.76 5.66 8.64
CA ARG A 68 21.94 5.32 10.05
C ARG A 68 23.43 5.41 10.35
N ARG A 69 23.83 6.43 11.10
CA ARG A 69 25.24 6.67 11.45
C ARG A 69 25.70 5.46 12.28
N LYS A 70 26.56 4.61 11.71
CA LYS A 70 27.19 3.53 12.48
C LYS A 70 27.97 4.22 13.60
N SER A 71 27.56 4.01 14.85
CA SER A 71 28.38 4.35 16.01
C SER A 71 29.59 3.43 15.98
N SER A 72 30.73 3.96 15.53
CA SER A 72 32.04 3.39 15.79
C SER A 72 32.26 3.42 17.30
N GLY A 73 31.90 2.33 17.97
CA GLY A 73 32.33 2.05 19.34
C GLY A 73 33.77 1.55 19.32
N GLN A 74 34.52 2.05 20.29
CA GLN A 74 35.92 1.75 20.66
C GLN A 74 36.32 0.28 20.56
#